data_AF-Q8MV40-F1
#
_entry.id   AF-Q8MV40-F1
#
_cell.length_a   1.000
_cell.length_b   1.000
_cell.length_c   1.000
_cell.angle_alpha   90.00
_cell.angle_beta   90.00
_cell.angle_gamma   90.00
#
_symmetry.space_group_name_H-M   'P 1'
#
loop_
_entity.id
_entity.type
_entity.pdbx_description
1 polymer ?
#
loop_
_entity_poly.entity_id
_entity_poly.type
_entity_poly.pdbx_seq_one_letter_code
_entity_poly.pdbx_strand_id
1 'polypeptide(L)'
;MQNLNISNAYPYFAETHHQTMTTGEEGQLQTFTYNDPTQPRVELSVPQLTIVEQPVDKFRFRYQSEMHGTHGSLMGVHTEKSKKTFPTVQLHGFQGEAKIRCSLFQVDPNRRAAHSHNLVIKSGEIDLNDPHDIDVNEECNYVAMFQGMGIIHTAKKNIAEELSKKMKKQRSVEMNRELTLREEYQLQKEAAEMAKTMNLNQVCLCFQAFQVDASTGRWAQLCEPVYSNPINNMKSALTGELKICRLSATVGNVDGGEEVFMFVEKVCK
;
A
#
# COMPACT_ATOMS: atom_id res chain seq x y z
N MET A 1 53.95 26.12 -9.81
CA MET A 1 54.79 24.93 -10.04
C MET A 1 53.83 23.81 -10.45
N GLN A 2 53.54 23.66 -11.75
CA GLN A 2 54.16 22.67 -12.67
C GLN A 2 53.99 21.23 -12.10
N ASN A 3 53.30 20.28 -12.73
CA ASN A 3 53.29 19.98 -14.18
C ASN A 3 52.19 18.99 -14.62
N LEU A 4 51.71 19.21 -15.87
CA LEU A 4 51.42 18.27 -16.98
C LEU A 4 50.28 17.23 -16.81
N ASN A 5 49.15 17.24 -17.55
CA ASN A 5 48.82 17.31 -19.00
C ASN A 5 48.89 15.96 -19.74
N ILE A 6 48.04 15.83 -20.80
CA ILE A 6 47.83 14.77 -21.83
C ILE A 6 46.44 14.10 -21.63
N SER A 7 45.33 14.52 -22.26
CA SER A 7 44.94 14.59 -23.69
C SER A 7 44.32 13.30 -24.25
N ASN A 8 43.09 13.41 -24.77
CA ASN A 8 42.49 12.74 -25.95
C ASN A 8 41.00 13.18 -25.97
N ALA A 9 40.52 14.15 -26.76
CA ALA A 9 40.44 14.31 -28.23
C ALA A 9 39.50 13.30 -28.93
N TYR A 10 38.20 13.69 -29.02
CA TYR A 10 37.15 13.54 -30.08
C TYR A 10 36.86 12.17 -30.75
N PRO A 11 35.68 11.94 -31.41
CA PRO A 11 34.67 12.89 -31.93
C PRO A 11 33.20 12.59 -31.55
N TYR A 12 32.32 13.59 -31.37
CA TYR A 12 31.38 14.11 -32.38
C TYR A 12 30.81 13.05 -33.36
N PHE A 13 29.57 12.62 -33.11
CA PHE A 13 28.63 12.23 -34.17
C PHE A 13 27.35 13.04 -33.98
N ALA A 14 27.22 14.07 -34.82
CA ALA A 14 25.96 14.69 -35.14
C ALA A 14 25.41 13.94 -36.36
N GLU A 15 24.33 13.18 -36.21
CA GLU A 15 23.57 12.73 -37.37
C GLU A 15 22.58 13.83 -37.75
N THR A 16 23.06 14.67 -38.67
CA THR A 16 22.24 15.53 -39.52
C THR A 16 21.38 14.66 -40.42
N HIS A 17 20.07 14.63 -40.20
CA HIS A 17 19.14 14.15 -41.22
C HIS A 17 19.21 15.10 -42.43
N HIS A 18 19.81 14.60 -43.51
CA HIS A 18 19.77 15.22 -44.82
C HIS A 18 18.32 15.33 -45.30
N GLN A 19 17.78 16.54 -45.30
CA GLN A 19 16.60 16.89 -46.09
C GLN A 19 17.07 17.35 -47.46
N THR A 20 17.06 16.44 -48.43
CA THR A 20 17.27 16.79 -49.84
C THR A 20 15.94 17.30 -50.39
N MET A 21 15.85 18.62 -50.64
CA MET A 21 14.73 19.16 -51.41
C MET A 21 14.93 18.80 -52.89
N THR A 22 13.95 18.10 -53.46
CA THR A 22 13.74 18.06 -54.91
C THR A 22 12.32 18.54 -55.19
N THR A 23 12.23 19.55 -56.04
CA THR A 23 10.99 20.15 -56.55
C THR A 23 10.29 19.19 -57.50
N GLY A 24 9.02 18.89 -57.22
CA GLY A 24 8.12 18.13 -58.08
C GLY A 24 6.69 18.26 -57.57
N GLU A 25 5.77 18.55 -58.49
CA GLU A 25 4.38 18.94 -58.27
C GLU A 25 3.50 17.82 -57.69
N GLU A 26 2.47 18.25 -56.95
CA GLU A 26 1.19 17.56 -56.66
C GLU A 26 1.19 16.19 -55.92
N GLY A 27 0.94 16.25 -54.61
CA GLY A 27 -0.18 15.57 -53.94
C GLY A 27 -0.25 14.04 -53.85
N GLN A 28 0.26 13.46 -52.75
CA GLN A 28 -0.38 12.46 -51.85
C GLN A 28 0.69 11.77 -50.97
N LEU A 29 0.60 11.92 -49.65
CA LEU A 29 1.45 11.20 -48.70
C LEU A 29 0.83 9.83 -48.40
N GLN A 30 1.36 8.76 -49.01
CA GLN A 30 1.18 7.39 -48.55
C GLN A 30 2.38 6.99 -47.68
N THR A 31 2.16 6.80 -46.37
CA THR A 31 3.17 6.27 -45.47
C THR A 31 3.25 4.75 -45.65
N PHE A 32 4.29 4.25 -46.32
CA PHE A 32 4.62 2.83 -46.36
C PHE A 32 5.36 2.45 -45.08
N THR A 33 4.66 1.81 -44.14
CA THR A 33 5.30 1.15 -42.99
C THR A 33 5.91 -0.18 -43.45
N TYR A 34 7.24 -0.26 -43.53
CA TYR A 34 7.93 -1.53 -43.68
C TYR A 34 7.85 -2.28 -42.34
N ASN A 35 7.00 -3.31 -42.27
CA ASN A 35 7.03 -4.29 -41.18
C ASN A 35 8.20 -5.25 -41.42
N ASP A 36 9.30 -5.05 -40.70
CA ASP A 36 10.39 -6.02 -40.59
C ASP A 36 9.94 -7.20 -39.69
N PRO A 37 9.87 -8.45 -40.19
CA PRO A 37 9.42 -9.60 -39.41
C PRO A 37 10.43 -10.09 -38.36
N THR A 38 11.62 -9.47 -38.24
CA THR A 38 12.71 -9.98 -37.41
C THR A 38 12.97 -9.21 -36.11
N GLN A 39 12.21 -8.16 -35.82
CA GLN A 39 12.26 -7.51 -34.51
C GLN A 39 11.29 -8.18 -33.53
N PRO A 40 11.75 -8.60 -32.34
CA PRO A 40 10.83 -9.04 -31.29
C PRO A 40 9.90 -7.87 -30.98
N ARG A 41 8.61 -8.07 -31.25
CA ARG A 41 7.55 -7.13 -30.89
C ARG A 41 7.60 -6.98 -29.37
N VAL A 42 8.11 -5.85 -28.87
CA VAL A 42 8.03 -5.53 -27.45
C VAL A 42 6.55 -5.35 -27.14
N GLU A 43 5.90 -6.40 -26.64
CA GLU A 43 4.61 -6.22 -25.96
C GLU A 43 4.89 -5.27 -24.81
N LEU A 44 4.42 -4.02 -24.95
CA LEU A 44 4.38 -3.06 -23.85
C LEU A 44 3.43 -3.64 -22.80
N SER A 45 3.97 -4.45 -21.90
CA SER A 45 3.25 -5.02 -20.78
C SER A 45 2.67 -3.86 -19.97
N VAL A 46 1.35 -3.83 -19.80
CA VAL A 46 0.69 -2.84 -18.96
C VAL A 46 1.17 -3.05 -17.52
N PRO A 47 1.65 -2.00 -16.81
CA PRO A 47 2.08 -2.15 -15.43
C PRO A 47 0.99 -2.78 -14.56
N GLN A 48 1.37 -3.75 -13.73
CA GLN A 48 0.44 -4.44 -12.83
C GLN A 48 1.10 -4.70 -11.48
N LEU A 49 0.36 -4.47 -10.40
CA LEU A 49 0.80 -4.78 -9.05
C LEU A 49 0.17 -6.10 -8.59
N THR A 50 0.97 -6.99 -8.00
CA THR A 50 0.50 -8.28 -7.47
C THR A 50 0.95 -8.46 -6.04
N ILE A 51 0.08 -9.01 -5.19
CA ILE A 51 0.44 -9.36 -3.80
C ILE A 51 1.13 -10.73 -3.80
N VAL A 52 2.40 -10.74 -3.39
CA VAL A 52 3.23 -11.95 -3.30
C VAL A 52 3.04 -12.64 -1.95
N GLU A 53 2.96 -11.86 -0.87
CA GLU A 53 2.73 -12.35 0.50
C GLU A 53 1.60 -11.54 1.12
N GLN A 54 0.50 -12.21 1.47
CA GLN A 54 -0.63 -11.59 2.16
C GLN A 54 -0.32 -11.34 3.64
N PRO A 55 -0.88 -10.29 4.28
CA PRO A 55 -0.81 -10.14 5.73
C PRO A 55 -1.60 -11.26 6.43
N VAL A 56 -1.22 -11.57 7.66
CA VAL A 56 -2.05 -12.39 8.56
C VAL A 56 -3.48 -11.84 8.65
N ASP A 57 -4.45 -12.74 8.72
CA ASP A 57 -5.88 -12.42 8.77
C ASP A 57 -6.33 -11.87 10.13
N LYS A 58 -5.49 -11.99 11.16
CA LYS A 58 -5.76 -11.54 12.53
C LYS A 58 -4.54 -10.81 13.09
N PHE A 59 -4.78 -9.62 13.62
CA PHE A 59 -3.76 -8.81 14.28
C PHE A 59 -4.39 -8.01 15.42
N ARG A 60 -3.63 -7.76 16.49
CA ARG A 60 -4.14 -6.95 17.61
C ARG A 60 -3.96 -5.47 17.31
N PHE A 61 -5.06 -4.76 17.12
CA PHE A 61 -5.03 -3.29 17.01
C PHE A 61 -4.91 -2.69 18.41
N ARG A 62 -4.15 -1.60 18.54
CA ARG A 62 -3.77 -1.07 19.85
C ARG A 62 -4.02 0.42 19.93
N TYR A 63 -4.48 0.92 21.08
CA TYR A 63 -4.55 2.37 21.28
C TYR A 63 -3.14 2.96 21.40
N GLN A 64 -2.97 4.23 21.01
CA GLN A 64 -1.69 4.94 21.18
C GLN A 64 -1.18 4.89 22.63
N SER A 65 -2.09 4.96 23.61
CA SER A 65 -1.75 4.88 25.04
C SER A 65 -1.23 3.50 25.48
N GLU A 66 -1.48 2.44 24.71
CA GLU A 66 -0.94 1.10 24.97
C GLU A 66 0.48 0.91 24.39
N MET A 67 1.04 1.90 23.69
CA MET A 67 2.31 1.82 22.93
C MET A 67 3.56 1.96 23.80
N HIS A 68 3.59 1.29 24.95
CA HIS A 68 4.81 1.13 25.72
C HIS A 68 5.59 -0.09 25.20
N GLY A 69 6.48 0.11 24.21
CA GLY A 69 7.38 -0.94 23.70
C GLY A 69 7.34 -1.14 22.18
N THR A 70 7.30 -2.39 21.73
CA THR A 70 7.18 -2.75 20.30
C THR A 70 5.71 -2.85 19.91
N HIS A 71 5.33 -2.35 18.73
CA HIS A 71 3.93 -2.31 18.25
C HIS A 71 3.36 -3.70 17.90
N GLY A 72 4.17 -4.77 18.03
CA GLY A 72 4.00 -5.98 17.24
C GLY A 72 4.30 -5.69 15.76
N SER A 73 4.79 -6.68 15.03
CA SER A 73 4.95 -6.55 13.57
C SER A 73 3.82 -7.31 12.90
N LEU A 74 3.11 -6.67 11.97
CA LEU A 74 2.17 -7.31 11.08
C LEU A 74 2.96 -8.26 10.17
N MET A 75 2.72 -9.56 10.33
CA MET A 75 3.43 -10.62 9.62
C MET A 75 2.69 -11.02 8.35
N GLY A 76 3.39 -11.76 7.48
CA GLY A 76 2.79 -12.46 6.37
C GLY A 76 2.12 -13.78 6.79
N VAL A 77 1.18 -14.27 5.99
CA VAL A 77 0.43 -15.52 6.23
C VAL A 77 1.34 -16.76 6.30
N HIS A 78 2.47 -16.75 5.61
CA HIS A 78 3.43 -17.86 5.58
C HIS A 78 4.57 -17.69 6.60
N THR A 79 4.37 -16.88 7.64
CA THR A 79 5.35 -16.74 8.72
C THR A 79 5.44 -18.01 9.56
N GLU A 80 6.66 -18.50 9.72
CA GLU A 80 7.00 -19.64 10.58
C GLU A 80 7.88 -19.20 11.75
N LYS A 81 8.08 -20.09 12.75
CA LYS A 81 8.91 -19.81 13.92
C LYS A 81 10.37 -19.46 13.55
N SER A 82 10.90 -20.11 12.52
CA SER A 82 12.28 -19.94 12.03
C SER A 82 12.42 -18.83 11.00
N LYS A 83 11.36 -18.55 10.22
CA LYS A 83 11.39 -17.62 9.09
C LYS A 83 10.17 -16.72 9.12
N LYS A 84 10.41 -15.44 9.42
CA LYS A 84 9.37 -14.41 9.37
C LYS A 84 9.20 -13.91 7.94
N THR A 85 7.95 -13.80 7.52
CA THR A 85 7.54 -13.19 6.26
C THR A 85 6.71 -11.93 6.57
N PHE A 86 6.54 -11.07 5.58
CA PHE A 86 5.87 -9.78 5.75
C PHE A 86 5.04 -9.48 4.51
N PRO A 87 3.99 -8.64 4.61
CA PRO A 87 3.23 -8.20 3.45
C PRO A 87 4.15 -7.72 2.33
N THR A 88 4.08 -8.38 1.18
CA THR A 88 5.01 -8.18 0.06
C THR A 88 4.24 -8.10 -1.24
N VAL A 89 4.59 -7.13 -2.08
CA VAL A 89 4.00 -6.94 -3.40
C VAL A 89 5.09 -6.79 -4.45
N GLN A 90 4.76 -7.09 -5.71
CA GLN A 90 5.66 -6.97 -6.84
C GLN A 90 4.98 -6.21 -7.97
N LEU A 91 5.69 -5.21 -8.52
CA LEU A 91 5.28 -4.48 -9.70
C LEU A 91 5.84 -5.19 -10.94
N HIS A 92 4.96 -5.49 -11.89
CA HIS A 92 5.28 -6.14 -13.15
C HIS A 92 5.07 -5.19 -14.31
N GLY A 93 5.78 -5.42 -15.41
CA GLY A 93 5.57 -4.70 -16.66
C GLY A 93 5.93 -3.22 -16.63
N PHE A 94 6.82 -2.82 -15.72
CA PHE A 94 7.33 -1.46 -15.61
C PHE A 94 8.86 -1.47 -15.64
N GLN A 95 9.45 -0.42 -16.22
CA GLN A 95 10.89 -0.19 -16.24
C GLN A 95 11.19 1.23 -15.77
N GLY A 96 12.14 1.37 -14.85
CA GLY A 96 12.57 2.63 -14.26
C GLY A 96 12.43 2.65 -12.74
N GLU A 97 12.51 3.84 -12.14
CA GLU A 97 12.29 4.01 -10.71
C GLU A 97 10.79 4.16 -10.41
N ALA A 98 10.30 3.40 -9.43
CA ALA A 98 8.94 3.49 -8.95
C ALA A 98 8.91 3.51 -7.41
N LYS A 99 7.80 3.99 -6.86
CA LYS A 99 7.47 3.90 -5.45
C LYS A 99 6.22 3.08 -5.26
N ILE A 100 6.25 2.14 -4.32
CA ILE A 100 5.07 1.40 -3.89
C ILE A 100 4.65 1.93 -2.53
N ARG A 101 3.42 2.43 -2.47
CA ARG A 101 2.77 2.99 -1.28
C ARG A 101 1.88 1.94 -0.61
N CYS A 102 1.98 1.81 0.72
CA CYS A 102 1.09 1.01 1.55
C CYS A 102 0.34 1.89 2.56
N SER A 103 -0.99 1.74 2.62
CA SER A 103 -1.89 2.49 3.52
C SER A 103 -3.03 1.60 4.03
N LEU A 104 -3.69 1.98 5.12
CA LEU A 104 -4.87 1.26 5.63
C LEU A 104 -6.16 1.72 4.97
N PHE A 105 -6.98 0.77 4.55
CA PHE A 105 -8.25 0.99 3.88
C PHE A 105 -9.39 0.17 4.52
N GLN A 106 -10.62 0.58 4.22
CA GLN A 106 -11.84 -0.15 4.56
C GLN A 106 -11.99 -1.41 3.72
N VAL A 107 -12.55 -2.48 4.32
CA VAL A 107 -12.70 -3.83 3.74
C VAL A 107 -13.93 -4.01 2.83
N ASP A 108 -14.89 -3.11 2.82
CA ASP A 108 -16.00 -3.13 1.85
C ASP A 108 -15.56 -2.62 0.46
N PRO A 109 -15.63 -3.44 -0.61
CA PRO A 109 -15.28 -3.03 -1.97
C PRO A 109 -16.13 -1.86 -2.50
N ASN A 110 -17.39 -1.73 -2.06
CA ASN A 110 -18.27 -0.64 -2.47
C ASN A 110 -17.96 0.67 -1.74
N ARG A 111 -17.14 0.62 -0.69
CA ARG A 111 -16.77 1.76 0.16
C ARG A 111 -15.25 1.84 0.34
N ARG A 112 -14.54 1.55 -0.73
CA ARG A 112 -13.07 1.52 -0.77
C ARG A 112 -12.51 2.91 -0.50
N ALA A 113 -12.15 3.16 0.75
CA ALA A 113 -11.60 4.44 1.20
C ALA A 113 -10.61 4.23 2.35
N ALA A 114 -9.79 5.24 2.63
CA ALA A 114 -8.85 5.23 3.73
C ALA A 114 -9.53 4.89 5.06
N HIS A 115 -8.85 4.13 5.91
CA HIS A 115 -9.32 3.79 7.25
C HIS A 115 -8.86 4.83 8.28
N SER A 116 -9.67 5.03 9.32
CA SER A 116 -9.35 5.98 10.40
C SER A 116 -8.20 5.53 11.28
N HIS A 117 -7.92 4.22 11.33
CA HIS A 117 -6.77 3.63 12.02
C HIS A 117 -5.48 3.95 11.28
N ASN A 118 -4.36 4.00 12.02
CA ASN A 118 -3.07 4.34 11.45
C ASN A 118 -2.18 3.11 11.34
N LEU A 119 -1.53 2.96 10.18
CA LEU A 119 -0.48 1.97 9.99
C LEU A 119 0.81 2.64 10.44
N VAL A 120 1.48 2.09 11.44
CA VAL A 120 2.67 2.71 12.01
C VAL A 120 3.92 1.90 11.76
N ILE A 121 5.01 2.57 11.39
CA ILE A 121 6.35 1.99 11.42
C ILE A 121 7.16 2.78 12.44
N LYS A 122 7.76 2.06 13.39
CA LYS A 122 8.60 2.68 14.41
C LYS A 122 9.97 3.01 13.83
N SER A 123 10.33 4.29 13.84
CA SER A 123 11.66 4.77 13.47
C SER A 123 12.30 5.45 14.69
N GLY A 124 13.04 4.67 15.47
CA GLY A 124 13.58 5.13 16.76
C GLY A 124 12.45 5.37 17.77
N GLU A 125 12.37 6.60 18.29
CA GLU A 125 11.31 7.02 19.24
C GLU A 125 10.06 7.58 18.55
N ILE A 126 10.05 7.64 17.22
CA ILE A 126 8.97 8.28 16.45
C ILE A 126 8.15 7.21 15.72
N ASP A 127 6.83 7.27 15.92
CA ASP A 127 5.86 6.48 15.14
C ASP A 127 5.57 7.23 13.84
N LEU A 128 5.96 6.64 12.70
CA LEU A 128 5.59 7.15 11.38
C LEU A 128 4.23 6.58 11.00
N ASN A 129 3.23 7.43 10.82
CA ASN A 129 1.89 7.04 10.35
C ASN A 129 1.86 6.88 8.81
N ASP A 130 0.90 6.10 8.30
CA ASP A 130 0.67 5.93 6.86
C ASP A 130 0.44 7.27 6.12
N PRO A 131 0.77 7.33 4.81
CA PRO A 131 1.28 6.25 3.95
C PRO A 131 2.75 5.85 4.19
N HIS A 132 3.09 4.59 3.87
CA HIS A 132 4.48 4.09 3.83
C HIS A 132 4.90 3.85 2.39
N ASP A 133 5.97 4.51 1.94
CA ASP A 133 6.45 4.43 0.57
C ASP A 133 7.81 3.71 0.52
N ILE A 134 7.93 2.71 -0.36
CA ILE A 134 9.18 1.97 -0.63
C ILE A 134 9.60 2.22 -2.07
N ASP A 135 10.85 2.61 -2.27
CA ASP A 135 11.48 2.70 -3.59
C ASP A 135 11.74 1.30 -4.16
N VAL A 136 11.35 1.10 -5.42
CA VAL A 136 11.56 -0.13 -6.17
C VAL A 136 12.14 0.15 -7.55
N ASN A 137 13.02 -0.73 -7.99
CA ASN A 137 13.73 -0.65 -9.27
C ASN A 137 14.12 -2.07 -9.73
N GLU A 138 14.93 -2.14 -10.78
CA GLU A 138 15.42 -3.41 -11.33
C GLU A 138 16.27 -4.22 -10.34
N GLU A 139 17.06 -3.57 -9.47
CA GLU A 139 17.94 -4.25 -8.50
C GLU A 139 17.16 -5.06 -7.46
N CYS A 140 15.99 -4.57 -7.03
CA CYS A 140 15.11 -5.30 -6.12
C CYS A 140 14.03 -6.12 -6.85
N ASN A 141 14.17 -6.29 -8.17
CA ASN A 141 13.19 -6.98 -9.01
C ASN A 141 11.76 -6.42 -8.86
N TYR A 142 11.66 -5.11 -8.61
CA TYR A 142 10.41 -4.41 -8.37
C TYR A 142 9.57 -4.95 -7.20
N VAL A 143 10.21 -5.56 -6.19
CA VAL A 143 9.56 -6.12 -5.01
C VAL A 143 9.63 -5.15 -3.83
N ALA A 144 8.48 -4.84 -3.23
CA ALA A 144 8.37 -4.07 -1.99
C ALA A 144 7.88 -4.97 -0.84
N MET A 145 8.68 -5.04 0.23
CA MET A 145 8.35 -5.77 1.46
C MET A 145 8.15 -4.80 2.62
N PHE A 146 6.93 -4.80 3.19
CA PHE A 146 6.56 -3.87 4.26
C PHE A 146 6.70 -4.55 5.62
N GLN A 147 7.80 -4.27 6.32
CA GLN A 147 8.13 -4.86 7.61
C GLN A 147 7.98 -3.87 8.77
N GLY A 148 7.85 -4.40 10.00
CA GLY A 148 7.81 -3.58 11.21
C GLY A 148 6.54 -2.75 11.39
N MET A 149 5.48 -3.06 10.63
CA MET A 149 4.21 -2.33 10.70
C MET A 149 3.37 -2.74 11.91
N GLY A 150 2.79 -1.77 12.61
CA GLY A 150 1.74 -1.96 13.60
C GLY A 150 0.45 -1.23 13.20
N ILE A 151 -0.66 -1.49 13.91
CA ILE A 151 -1.95 -0.83 13.66
C ILE A 151 -2.42 -0.12 14.93
N ILE A 152 -2.50 1.21 14.85
CA ILE A 152 -3.04 2.06 15.91
C ILE A 152 -4.55 2.21 15.74
N HIS A 153 -5.28 1.78 16.76
CA HIS A 153 -6.72 1.87 16.86
C HIS A 153 -7.14 3.30 17.24
N THR A 154 -7.86 3.94 16.33
CA THR A 154 -8.45 5.27 16.52
C THR A 154 -9.69 5.18 17.38
N ALA A 155 -9.73 5.95 18.47
CA ALA A 155 -10.90 6.01 19.35
C ALA A 155 -12.13 6.53 18.59
N LYS A 156 -13.31 6.00 18.93
CA LYS A 156 -14.57 6.29 18.20
C LYS A 156 -14.88 7.79 18.04
N LYS A 157 -14.58 8.59 19.07
CA LYS A 157 -14.78 10.05 19.05
C LYS A 157 -13.88 10.79 18.05
N ASN A 158 -12.76 10.20 17.65
CA ASN A 158 -11.75 10.85 16.79
C ASN A 158 -11.79 10.34 15.33
N ILE A 159 -12.68 9.40 14.99
CA ILE A 159 -12.72 8.78 13.64
C ILE A 159 -12.88 9.83 12.54
N ALA A 160 -13.87 10.72 12.69
CA ALA A 160 -14.18 11.72 11.67
C ALA A 160 -13.02 12.71 11.49
N GLU A 161 -12.36 13.09 12.58
CA GLU A 161 -11.21 14.00 12.55
C GLU A 161 -10.01 13.36 11.84
N GLU A 162 -9.66 12.12 12.20
CA GLU A 162 -8.54 11.40 11.58
C GLU A 162 -8.79 11.11 10.10
N LEU A 163 -10.01 10.74 9.71
CA LEU A 163 -10.36 10.58 8.29
C LEU A 163 -10.24 11.89 7.52
N SER A 164 -10.76 12.98 8.08
CA SER A 164 -10.66 14.30 7.45
C SER A 164 -9.20 14.69 7.21
N LYS A 165 -8.31 14.46 8.20
CA LYS A 165 -6.86 14.70 8.04
C LYS A 165 -6.27 13.88 6.89
N LYS A 166 -6.56 12.57 6.83
CA LYS A 166 -6.06 11.69 5.78
C LYS A 166 -6.55 12.09 4.39
N MET A 167 -7.85 12.37 4.26
CA MET A 167 -8.46 12.78 3.00
C MET A 167 -7.90 14.11 2.50
N LYS A 168 -7.74 15.10 3.40
CA LYS A 168 -7.14 16.39 3.05
C LYS A 168 -5.68 16.23 2.60
N LYS A 169 -4.88 15.46 3.33
CA LYS A 169 -3.47 15.18 2.97
C LYS A 169 -3.38 14.52 1.61
N GLN A 170 -4.18 13.49 1.37
CA GLN A 170 -4.23 12.79 0.08
C GLN A 170 -4.60 13.75 -1.05
N ARG A 171 -5.68 14.53 -0.91
CA ARG A 171 -6.16 15.44 -1.95
C ARG A 171 -5.17 16.55 -2.27
N SER A 172 -4.49 17.08 -1.26
CA SER A 172 -3.44 18.10 -1.42
C SER A 172 -2.27 17.58 -2.25
N VAL A 173 -1.81 16.35 -1.97
CA VAL A 173 -0.74 15.69 -2.72
C VAL A 173 -1.15 15.39 -4.16
N GLU A 174 -2.36 14.87 -4.37
CA GLU A 174 -2.90 14.57 -5.72
C GLU A 174 -2.98 15.81 -6.61
N MET A 175 -3.44 16.94 -6.06
CA MET A 175 -3.54 18.19 -6.82
C MET A 175 -2.24 18.98 -6.88
N ASN A 176 -1.23 18.59 -6.10
CA ASN A 176 0.02 19.32 -5.91
C ASN A 176 -0.21 20.82 -5.59
N ARG A 177 -1.21 21.12 -4.76
CA ARG A 177 -1.55 22.47 -4.29
C ARG A 177 -2.30 22.44 -2.97
N GLU A 178 -2.32 23.57 -2.28
CA GLU A 178 -3.17 23.76 -1.10
C GLU A 178 -4.66 23.68 -1.45
N LEU A 179 -5.43 23.15 -0.50
CA LEU A 179 -6.89 23.04 -0.62
C LEU A 179 -7.54 24.38 -0.29
N THR A 180 -8.61 24.69 -1.00
CA THR A 180 -9.46 25.83 -0.64
C THR A 180 -10.30 25.50 0.59
N LEU A 181 -10.71 26.52 1.35
CA LEU A 181 -11.61 26.36 2.50
C LEU A 181 -12.90 25.58 2.16
N ARG A 182 -13.42 25.77 0.95
CA ARG A 182 -14.61 25.06 0.46
C ARG A 182 -14.33 23.56 0.26
N GLU A 183 -13.20 23.21 -0.34
CA GLU A 183 -12.79 21.81 -0.53
C GLU A 183 -12.55 21.13 0.82
N GLU A 184 -11.87 21.82 1.74
CA GLU A 184 -11.65 21.30 3.09
C GLU A 184 -12.95 21.02 3.85
N TYR A 185 -13.92 21.94 3.78
CA TYR A 185 -15.23 21.77 4.41
C TYR A 185 -15.99 20.58 3.81
N GLN A 186 -15.93 20.42 2.48
CA GLN A 186 -16.57 19.29 1.80
C GLN A 186 -15.96 17.94 2.22
N LEU A 187 -14.64 17.85 2.26
CA LEU A 187 -13.92 16.65 2.71
C LEU A 187 -14.23 16.32 4.18
N GLN A 188 -14.34 17.34 5.03
CA GLN A 188 -14.71 17.14 6.43
C GLN A 188 -16.13 16.58 6.58
N LYS A 189 -17.08 17.07 5.77
CA LYS A 189 -18.45 16.56 5.76
C LYS A 189 -18.49 15.11 5.29
N GLU A 190 -17.75 14.79 4.22
CA GLU A 190 -17.64 13.42 3.71
C GLU A 190 -17.04 12.46 4.73
N ALA A 191 -15.94 12.87 5.39
CA ALA A 191 -15.32 12.11 6.47
C ALA A 191 -16.29 11.85 7.63
N ALA A 192 -17.12 12.82 7.99
CA ALA A 192 -18.13 12.67 9.04
C ALA A 192 -19.22 11.65 8.68
N GLU A 193 -19.66 11.60 7.43
CA GLU A 193 -20.63 10.57 6.98
C GLU A 193 -19.99 9.18 6.95
N MET A 194 -18.77 9.07 6.42
CA MET A 194 -18.03 7.82 6.38
C MET A 194 -17.78 7.25 7.78
N ALA A 195 -17.45 8.12 8.75
CA ALA A 195 -17.20 7.75 10.13
C ALA A 195 -18.38 7.02 10.81
N LYS A 196 -19.63 7.31 10.41
CA LYS A 196 -20.83 6.72 11.04
C LYS A 196 -20.95 5.22 10.80
N THR A 197 -20.41 4.73 9.69
CA THR A 197 -20.59 3.34 9.24
C THR A 197 -19.29 2.55 9.13
N MET A 198 -18.17 3.12 9.60
CA MET A 198 -16.85 2.51 9.53
C MET A 198 -16.74 1.28 10.44
N ASN A 199 -16.21 0.18 9.90
CA ASN A 199 -15.92 -1.04 10.67
C ASN A 199 -14.55 -0.93 11.35
N LEU A 200 -14.53 -0.72 12.66
CA LEU A 200 -13.29 -0.58 13.45
C LEU A 200 -12.62 -1.91 13.83
N ASN A 201 -13.22 -3.03 13.43
CA ASN A 201 -12.69 -4.36 13.74
C ASN A 201 -12.02 -5.02 12.54
N GLN A 202 -12.08 -4.40 11.36
CA GLN A 202 -11.51 -4.95 10.13
C GLN A 202 -10.89 -3.84 9.30
N VAL A 203 -9.70 -4.11 8.79
CA VAL A 203 -9.00 -3.23 7.84
C VAL A 203 -8.39 -4.08 6.72
N CYS A 204 -8.01 -3.48 5.61
CA CYS A 204 -7.12 -4.11 4.64
C CYS A 204 -5.97 -3.16 4.31
N LEU A 205 -4.87 -3.71 3.79
CA LEU A 205 -3.80 -2.93 3.20
C LEU A 205 -4.19 -2.58 1.76
N CYS A 206 -3.94 -1.34 1.37
CA CYS A 206 -4.01 -0.89 -0.01
C CYS A 206 -2.58 -0.63 -0.50
N PHE A 207 -2.23 -1.23 -1.63
CA PHE A 207 -0.96 -1.03 -2.29
C PHE A 207 -1.17 -0.27 -3.60
N GLN A 208 -0.40 0.79 -3.79
CA GLN A 208 -0.46 1.64 -4.99
C GLN A 208 0.95 1.83 -5.53
N ALA A 209 1.12 1.68 -6.86
CA ALA A 209 2.40 1.91 -7.53
C ALA A 209 2.39 3.27 -8.23
N PHE A 210 3.47 4.03 -8.04
CA PHE A 210 3.65 5.36 -8.62
C PHE A 210 5.02 5.50 -9.28
N GLN A 211 5.07 6.29 -10.34
CA GLN A 211 6.30 6.91 -10.82
C GLN A 211 6.34 8.33 -10.28
N VAL A 212 7.51 8.76 -9.81
CA VAL A 212 7.74 10.14 -9.39
C VAL A 212 8.56 10.85 -10.45
N ASP A 213 8.00 11.90 -11.03
CA ASP A 213 8.71 12.71 -12.01
C ASP A 213 9.86 13.47 -11.31
N ALA A 214 11.10 13.22 -11.72
CA ALA A 214 12.30 13.78 -11.09
C ALA A 214 12.39 15.30 -11.18
N SER A 215 11.74 15.92 -12.17
CA SER A 215 11.81 17.37 -12.42
C SER A 215 10.72 18.16 -11.69
N THR A 216 9.52 17.59 -11.61
CA THR A 216 8.33 18.26 -11.04
C THR A 216 7.93 17.71 -9.67
N GLY A 217 8.48 16.57 -9.26
CA GLY A 217 8.10 15.85 -8.06
C GLY A 217 6.69 15.27 -8.09
N ARG A 218 6.02 15.30 -9.26
CA ARG A 218 4.64 14.82 -9.41
C ARG A 218 4.58 13.31 -9.38
N TRP A 219 3.58 12.80 -8.68
CA TRP A 219 3.30 11.38 -8.58
C TRP A 219 2.28 10.98 -9.65
N ALA A 220 2.65 10.02 -10.49
CA ALA A 220 1.78 9.43 -11.50
C ALA A 220 1.50 7.98 -11.13
N GLN A 221 0.22 7.61 -10.96
CA GLN A 221 -0.15 6.23 -10.64
C GLN A 221 0.07 5.33 -11.86
N LEU A 222 0.75 4.20 -11.67
CA LEU A 222 1.17 3.31 -12.76
C LEU A 222 0.11 2.28 -13.13
N CYS A 223 -0.66 1.80 -12.16
CA CYS A 223 -1.66 0.75 -12.33
C CYS A 223 -2.78 0.88 -11.30
N GLU A 224 -3.82 0.05 -11.43
CA GLU A 224 -4.87 -0.02 -10.41
C GLU A 224 -4.32 -0.45 -9.04
N PRO A 225 -4.85 0.10 -7.93
CA PRO A 225 -4.48 -0.34 -6.59
C PRO A 225 -4.86 -1.80 -6.35
N VAL A 226 -4.06 -2.51 -5.57
CA VAL A 226 -4.41 -3.85 -5.07
C VAL A 226 -4.64 -3.84 -3.58
N TYR A 227 -5.63 -4.60 -3.13
CA TYR A 227 -6.06 -4.65 -1.73
C TYR A 227 -5.76 -6.03 -1.15
N SER A 228 -5.21 -6.05 0.04
CA SER A 228 -4.97 -7.31 0.77
C SER A 228 -6.27 -7.96 1.21
N ASN A 229 -6.14 -9.21 1.67
CA ASN A 229 -7.17 -9.84 2.48
C ASN A 229 -7.47 -9.02 3.75
N PRO A 230 -8.68 -9.17 4.32
CA PRO A 230 -9.05 -8.49 5.57
C PRO A 230 -8.14 -8.90 6.73
N ILE A 231 -7.75 -7.92 7.53
CA ILE A 231 -7.06 -8.08 8.80
C ILE A 231 -8.06 -7.77 9.90
N ASN A 232 -8.30 -8.75 10.75
CA ASN A 232 -9.28 -8.69 11.83
C ASN A 232 -8.62 -8.30 13.16
N ASN A 233 -9.29 -7.43 13.92
CA ASN A 233 -8.85 -7.06 15.25
C ASN A 233 -9.04 -8.23 16.23
N MET A 234 -7.95 -8.75 16.79
CA MET A 234 -7.99 -9.83 17.79
C MET A 234 -8.72 -9.45 19.10
N LYS A 235 -8.84 -8.15 19.41
CA LYS A 235 -9.54 -7.69 20.63
C LYS A 235 -11.05 -7.56 20.46
N SER A 236 -11.57 -7.77 19.24
CA SER A 236 -13.01 -7.78 18.98
C SER A 236 -13.63 -9.10 19.44
N ALA A 237 -14.80 -9.03 20.07
CA ALA A 237 -15.57 -10.23 20.43
C ALA A 237 -16.17 -10.96 19.20
N LEU A 238 -16.25 -10.27 18.06
CA LEU A 238 -16.80 -10.83 16.82
C LEU A 238 -15.75 -11.56 15.98
N THR A 239 -14.49 -11.12 16.06
CA THR A 239 -13.41 -11.57 15.16
C THR A 239 -12.17 -12.07 15.90
N GLY A 240 -12.21 -12.05 17.24
CA GLY A 240 -11.15 -12.56 18.10
C GLY A 240 -11.06 -14.08 18.08
N GLU A 241 -10.01 -14.61 18.70
CA GLU A 241 -9.84 -16.04 18.87
C GLU A 241 -10.75 -16.55 19.99
N LEU A 242 -11.50 -17.62 19.72
CA LEU A 242 -12.33 -18.26 20.74
C LEU A 242 -11.43 -19.07 21.67
N LYS A 243 -11.58 -18.83 22.98
CA LYS A 243 -10.74 -19.48 23.98
C LYS A 243 -11.57 -19.96 25.17
N ILE A 244 -11.43 -21.25 25.46
CA ILE A 244 -11.88 -21.85 26.72
C ILE A 244 -10.78 -21.59 27.75
N CYS A 245 -11.08 -20.79 28.76
CA CYS A 245 -10.16 -20.45 29.82
C CYS A 245 -10.12 -21.55 30.89
N ARG A 246 -11.29 -22.10 31.23
CA ARG A 246 -11.42 -23.11 32.27
C ARG A 246 -12.70 -23.92 32.11
N LEU A 247 -12.61 -25.20 32.44
CA LEU A 247 -13.76 -26.08 32.63
C LEU A 247 -13.86 -26.46 34.12
N SER A 248 -15.08 -26.61 34.62
CA SER A 248 -15.33 -27.14 35.97
C SER A 248 -15.06 -28.65 36.06
N ALA A 249 -15.27 -29.38 34.97
CA ALA A 249 -14.95 -30.80 34.84
C ALA A 249 -14.38 -31.09 33.44
N THR A 250 -13.39 -31.98 33.36
CA THR A 250 -12.77 -32.45 32.10
C THR A 250 -12.97 -33.95 31.87
N VAL A 251 -13.77 -34.58 32.72
CA VAL A 251 -14.20 -35.98 32.66
C VAL A 251 -15.68 -36.02 33.05
N GLY A 252 -16.42 -36.99 32.54
CA GLY A 252 -17.84 -37.15 32.84
C GLY A 252 -18.35 -38.54 32.53
N ASN A 253 -19.57 -38.85 32.97
CA ASN A 253 -20.23 -40.12 32.71
C ASN A 253 -20.57 -40.29 31.21
N VAL A 254 -20.43 -41.51 30.69
CA VAL A 254 -20.82 -41.89 29.32
C VAL A 254 -22.30 -41.66 29.03
N ASP A 255 -23.15 -41.70 30.05
CA ASP A 255 -24.60 -41.46 29.92
C ASP A 255 -24.94 -39.96 29.72
N GLY A 256 -24.00 -39.05 30.00
CA GLY A 256 -24.21 -37.60 29.93
C GLY A 256 -25.18 -37.04 30.98
N GLY A 257 -25.68 -35.83 30.76
CA GLY A 257 -26.62 -35.15 31.67
C GLY A 257 -25.98 -34.41 32.86
N GLU A 258 -24.66 -34.43 32.96
CA GLU A 258 -23.91 -33.71 33.99
C GLU A 258 -23.77 -32.21 33.66
N GLU A 259 -23.90 -31.37 34.67
CA GLU A 259 -23.70 -29.92 34.53
C GLU A 259 -22.21 -29.58 34.47
N VAL A 260 -21.79 -28.85 33.43
CA VAL A 260 -20.41 -28.37 33.28
C VAL A 260 -20.43 -26.86 33.09
N PHE A 261 -19.81 -26.15 34.02
CA PHE A 261 -19.49 -24.73 33.88
C PHE A 261 -18.25 -24.58 32.99
N MET A 262 -18.41 -23.84 31.89
CA MET A 262 -17.35 -23.46 30.95
C MET A 262 -17.10 -21.96 31.03
N PHE A 263 -15.88 -21.58 31.37
CA PHE A 263 -15.44 -20.20 31.42
C PHE A 263 -14.66 -19.88 30.15
N VAL A 264 -15.14 -18.93 29.37
CA VAL A 264 -14.58 -18.54 28.07
C VAL A 264 -14.16 -17.07 28.08
N GLU A 265 -13.31 -16.68 27.13
CA GLU A 265 -13.17 -15.25 26.77
C GLU A 265 -14.49 -14.72 26.17
N LYS A 266 -14.61 -13.39 26.04
CA LYS A 266 -15.86 -12.74 25.63
C LYS A 266 -16.34 -13.28 24.27
N VAL A 267 -17.49 -13.94 24.27
CA VAL A 267 -18.21 -14.39 23.07
C VAL A 267 -19.46 -13.52 22.84
N CYS A 268 -19.85 -13.36 21.57
CA CYS A 268 -21.15 -12.81 21.23
C CYS A 268 -22.23 -13.88 21.42
N LYS A 269 -23.40 -13.46 21.90
CA LYS A 269 -24.60 -14.31 21.96
C LYS A 269 -25.25 -14.41 20.59
#